data_AF-A0AA39U2L5-F1
#
_entry.id   AF-A0AA39U2L5-F1
#
_cell.length_a   1.000
_cell.length_b   1.000
_cell.length_c   1.000
_cell.angle_alpha   90.00
_cell.angle_beta   90.00
_cell.angle_gamma   90.00
#
_symmetry.space_group_name_H-M   'P 1'
#
loop_
_entity.id
_entity.type
_entity.pdbx_description
1 polymer ?
#
loop_
_entity_poly.entity_id
_entity_poly.type
_entity_poly.pdbx_seq_one_letter_code
_entity_poly.pdbx_strand_id
1 'polypeptide(L)'
;MKRSRMKESKEGEDEEGEDEEGKDEEGKDEGKGKGGKTEDEEKDDTRDQLGDRIPEVTISAFAETGLRGIINCCSIATLANTLCAFLGVQSLLDQLNTTSATSYSLDNPFLSFVLEDCIEDSWDFGLAYSYLRQIWYTNDWNAMIDVNWRWREEDQEKRQEVLNGDQIVYPWLPPQHVWDLYSNWVVLYWMMDAHVGWPWPISHAWVDKKDRTTVWMPINGYKWPVPIPKDADFNLIHIEMLNLGLECMWLDVLCLRQEGRWREDLHVEEWRLDAPTIRHVYFVADVVCYLSGLGQPLTLNEGDLESDQSWFRHAWMLQEIGMERVIARGTPEWTNACRVQGWRKLRDMQNSDWLHDVLAEMQTRVSTNLVDKIAGLAFLTGSQQILAYSESTSLEHAWTALVDLMHGHAQAELFISCAEPGDGGPK
;
A
#
# COMPACT_ATOMS: atom_id res chain seq x y z
N MET A 1 -32.15 10.27 4.94
CA MET A 1 -33.48 10.17 5.63
C MET A 1 -33.27 9.62 7.04
N LYS A 2 -33.83 10.20 8.14
CA LYS A 2 -33.44 9.84 9.53
C LYS A 2 -34.32 8.75 10.19
N ARG A 3 -33.72 7.62 10.58
CA ARG A 3 -34.09 6.74 11.74
C ARG A 3 -32.76 6.15 12.26
N SER A 4 -32.28 6.39 13.48
CA SER A 4 -32.84 6.25 14.85
C SER A 4 -32.71 4.83 15.41
N ARG A 5 -31.76 4.66 16.35
CA ARG A 5 -31.55 3.44 17.17
C ARG A 5 -32.77 3.10 18.02
N MET A 6 -32.88 1.83 18.41
CA MET A 6 -33.53 1.42 19.66
C MET A 6 -32.75 0.26 20.29
N LYS A 7 -32.57 0.27 21.61
CA LYS A 7 -31.96 -0.78 22.45
C LYS A 7 -32.98 -1.15 23.53
N GLU A 8 -32.97 -2.43 23.94
CA GLU A 8 -33.36 -3.05 25.23
C GLU A 8 -33.53 -4.58 24.93
N SER A 9 -33.02 -5.60 25.64
CA SER A 9 -32.94 -5.95 27.09
C SER A 9 -34.32 -6.12 27.72
N LYS A 10 -34.69 -7.09 28.57
CA LYS A 10 -34.06 -8.20 29.36
C LYS A 10 -35.17 -9.25 29.60
N GLU A 11 -35.00 -10.48 30.12
CA GLU A 11 -33.90 -11.31 30.68
C GLU A 11 -34.15 -12.78 30.16
N GLY A 12 -33.71 -13.93 30.69
CA GLY A 12 -32.84 -14.30 31.83
C GLY A 12 -33.00 -15.80 32.20
N GLU A 13 -32.07 -16.32 33.02
CA GLU A 13 -32.19 -17.52 33.90
C GLU A 13 -32.38 -18.91 33.19
N ASP A 14 -31.77 -20.04 33.62
CA ASP A 14 -30.68 -20.34 34.57
C ASP A 14 -30.18 -21.80 34.38
N GLU A 15 -28.96 -22.12 34.88
CA GLU A 15 -28.47 -23.43 35.43
C GLU A 15 -28.54 -24.73 34.53
N GLU A 16 -27.79 -25.82 34.71
CA GLU A 16 -26.68 -26.25 35.61
C GLU A 16 -25.93 -27.47 34.97
N GLY A 17 -24.72 -27.83 35.48
CA GLY A 17 -23.99 -29.11 35.22
C GLY A 17 -23.20 -29.17 33.90
N GLU A 18 -21.87 -29.35 33.81
CA GLU A 18 -20.87 -30.21 34.50
C GLU A 18 -20.75 -31.67 33.96
N ASP A 19 -19.49 -32.11 33.89
CA ASP A 19 -18.95 -33.48 33.72
C ASP A 19 -19.22 -34.29 32.43
N GLU A 20 -18.37 -35.25 32.04
CA GLU A 20 -16.89 -35.27 31.91
C GLU A 20 -16.52 -36.45 30.96
N GLU A 21 -15.24 -36.89 30.93
CA GLU A 21 -14.70 -38.05 30.17
C GLU A 21 -14.76 -37.94 28.62
N GLY A 22 -13.82 -38.47 27.83
CA GLY A 22 -12.68 -39.36 28.09
C GLY A 22 -12.71 -40.51 27.06
N LYS A 23 -12.01 -40.43 25.93
CA LYS A 23 -10.56 -40.69 25.70
C LYS A 23 -10.36 -42.03 24.96
N ASP A 24 -9.11 -42.24 24.50
CA ASP A 24 -8.54 -43.44 23.85
C ASP A 24 -9.15 -43.82 22.47
N GLU A 25 -8.45 -44.08 21.34
CA GLU A 25 -7.05 -44.26 20.86
C GLU A 25 -6.85 -45.62 20.15
N GLU A 26 -5.92 -45.62 19.17
CA GLU A 26 -5.31 -46.74 18.40
C GLU A 26 -6.19 -47.70 17.56
N GLY A 27 -5.72 -48.08 16.34
CA GLY A 27 -6.30 -49.24 15.61
C GLY A 27 -6.02 -49.43 14.10
N LYS A 28 -4.76 -49.69 13.73
CA LYS A 28 -4.24 -50.24 12.44
C LYS A 28 -5.01 -51.50 11.92
N ASP A 29 -4.92 -51.97 10.65
CA ASP A 29 -4.09 -51.63 9.47
C ASP A 29 -4.65 -52.15 8.10
N GLU A 30 -3.94 -51.82 7.01
CA GLU A 30 -3.81 -52.49 5.68
C GLU A 30 -5.02 -53.06 4.89
N GLY A 31 -5.27 -52.46 3.71
CA GLY A 31 -4.65 -53.01 2.47
C GLY A 31 -5.49 -53.74 1.40
N LYS A 32 -5.66 -53.10 0.22
CA LYS A 32 -5.42 -53.68 -1.14
C LYS A 32 -5.69 -52.66 -2.26
N GLY A 33 -4.78 -52.56 -3.24
CA GLY A 33 -4.88 -51.61 -4.37
C GLY A 33 -4.97 -52.25 -5.76
N LYS A 34 -5.30 -51.41 -6.75
CA LYS A 34 -5.22 -51.54 -8.23
C LYS A 34 -5.44 -50.12 -8.82
N GLY A 35 -4.84 -49.67 -9.91
CA GLY A 35 -3.80 -50.29 -10.74
C GLY A 35 -3.88 -49.83 -12.20
N GLY A 36 -2.97 -48.95 -12.64
CA GLY A 36 -2.94 -48.34 -13.97
C GLY A 36 -3.57 -46.93 -14.01
N LYS A 37 -3.13 -46.01 -14.88
CA LYS A 37 -2.18 -46.15 -16.00
C LYS A 37 -1.51 -44.79 -16.30
N THR A 38 -0.22 -44.79 -16.67
CA THR A 38 0.53 -43.62 -17.14
C THR A 38 0.37 -43.43 -18.65
N GLU A 39 0.18 -42.19 -19.11
CA GLU A 39 0.44 -41.72 -20.48
C GLU A 39 1.03 -40.29 -20.36
N ASP A 40 2.32 -40.15 -20.66
CA ASP A 40 3.07 -38.88 -20.75
C ASP A 40 3.43 -38.59 -22.22
N GLU A 41 3.88 -37.36 -22.53
CA GLU A 41 4.32 -36.86 -23.85
C GLU A 41 3.16 -36.69 -24.89
N GLU A 42 2.93 -35.54 -25.56
CA GLU A 42 3.79 -34.40 -25.91
C GLU A 42 3.01 -33.06 -26.02
N LYS A 43 3.74 -31.93 -25.94
CA LYS A 43 3.52 -30.61 -26.59
C LYS A 43 2.24 -29.80 -26.32
N ASP A 44 2.42 -28.68 -25.63
CA ASP A 44 2.52 -27.38 -26.34
C ASP A 44 3.73 -26.60 -25.77
N ASP A 45 4.49 -25.94 -26.63
CA ASP A 45 5.81 -25.35 -26.37
C ASP A 45 5.84 -23.92 -26.92
N THR A 46 5.11 -23.02 -26.25
CA THR A 46 4.77 -21.68 -26.77
C THR A 46 4.87 -20.56 -25.72
N ARG A 47 5.74 -20.70 -24.71
CA ARG A 47 6.01 -19.62 -23.73
C ARG A 47 7.42 -19.02 -23.74
N ASP A 48 8.37 -19.62 -24.46
CA ASP A 48 9.80 -19.23 -24.39
C ASP A 48 10.30 -18.45 -25.63
N GLN A 49 9.49 -17.50 -26.14
CA GLN A 49 9.87 -16.57 -27.23
C GLN A 49 9.38 -15.11 -27.03
N LEU A 50 9.16 -14.66 -25.78
CA LEU A 50 8.85 -13.25 -25.48
C LEU A 50 10.03 -12.47 -24.86
N GLY A 51 11.25 -12.95 -25.06
CA GLY A 51 12.49 -12.32 -24.56
C GLY A 51 13.07 -11.22 -25.45
N ASP A 52 12.66 -11.14 -26.72
CA ASP A 52 13.20 -10.18 -27.70
C ASP A 52 12.12 -9.20 -28.18
N ARG A 53 12.45 -7.89 -28.13
CA ARG A 53 11.63 -6.70 -28.48
C ARG A 53 10.81 -6.05 -27.34
N ILE A 54 11.51 -5.55 -26.32
CA ILE A 54 11.14 -4.23 -25.78
C ILE A 54 11.65 -3.19 -26.80
N PRO A 55 10.78 -2.39 -27.45
CA PRO A 55 11.23 -1.35 -28.37
C PRO A 55 11.88 -0.19 -27.60
N GLU A 56 12.91 0.43 -28.19
CA GLU A 56 13.49 1.66 -27.67
C GLU A 56 12.50 2.82 -27.87
N VAL A 57 11.74 3.16 -26.83
CA VAL A 57 10.61 4.11 -26.92
C VAL A 57 11.11 5.55 -27.05
N THR A 58 11.46 5.95 -28.26
CA THR A 58 11.67 7.37 -28.58
C THR A 58 10.36 8.17 -28.51
N ILE A 59 10.47 9.40 -27.98
CA ILE A 59 9.38 10.31 -27.59
C ILE A 59 8.30 10.55 -28.68
N SER A 60 8.61 10.32 -29.97
CA SER A 60 7.65 10.48 -31.07
C SER A 60 6.53 9.43 -31.12
N ALA A 61 6.63 8.30 -30.41
CA ALA A 61 5.67 7.20 -30.53
C ALA A 61 4.27 7.48 -29.94
N PHE A 62 4.15 8.41 -28.99
CA PHE A 62 2.88 8.69 -28.28
C PHE A 62 2.01 9.80 -28.90
N ALA A 63 2.37 10.30 -30.08
CA ALA A 63 1.81 11.53 -30.67
C ALA A 63 0.28 11.49 -30.95
N GLU A 64 -0.32 10.31 -31.11
CA GLU A 64 -1.72 10.18 -31.56
C GLU A 64 -2.72 9.72 -30.48
N THR A 65 -2.25 9.26 -29.31
CA THR A 65 -3.13 8.80 -28.21
C THR A 65 -2.75 9.33 -26.82
N GLY A 66 -1.49 9.22 -26.41
CA GLY A 66 -1.06 9.57 -25.04
C GLY A 66 -1.20 11.07 -24.72
N LEU A 67 -0.99 11.94 -25.71
CA LEU A 67 -1.00 13.39 -25.51
C LEU A 67 -2.34 13.92 -24.95
N ARG A 68 -3.47 13.30 -25.32
CA ARG A 68 -4.81 13.76 -24.92
C ARG A 68 -5.11 13.47 -23.45
N GLY A 69 -4.62 12.34 -22.92
CA GLY A 69 -4.72 12.04 -21.49
C GLY A 69 -3.93 13.04 -20.64
N ILE A 70 -2.66 13.26 -20.99
CA ILE A 70 -1.76 14.19 -20.29
C ILE A 70 -2.32 15.63 -20.31
N ILE A 71 -2.83 16.11 -21.45
CA ILE A 71 -3.45 17.44 -21.55
C ILE A 71 -4.68 17.56 -20.64
N ASN A 72 -5.53 16.53 -20.57
CA ASN A 72 -6.68 16.54 -19.65
C ASN A 72 -6.22 16.53 -18.18
N CYS A 73 -5.21 15.73 -17.81
CA CYS A 73 -4.62 15.72 -16.45
C CYS A 73 -4.09 17.12 -16.06
N CYS A 74 -3.39 17.81 -16.97
CA CYS A 74 -2.94 19.19 -16.73
C CYS A 74 -4.12 20.16 -16.53
N SER A 75 -5.23 19.97 -17.24
CA SER A 75 -6.44 20.78 -17.04
C SER A 75 -7.07 20.52 -15.66
N ILE A 76 -7.22 19.24 -15.28
CA ILE A 76 -7.77 18.85 -13.96
C ILE A 76 -6.92 19.45 -12.84
N ALA A 77 -5.59 19.35 -12.91
CA ALA A 77 -4.70 19.89 -11.88
C ALA A 77 -4.87 21.40 -11.61
N THR A 78 -5.30 22.19 -12.61
CA THR A 78 -5.61 23.62 -12.40
C THR A 78 -6.95 23.85 -11.68
N LEU A 79 -7.93 22.96 -11.88
CA LEU A 79 -9.24 23.04 -11.25
C LEU A 79 -9.31 22.33 -9.91
N ALA A 80 -8.46 21.32 -9.66
CA ALA A 80 -8.57 20.35 -8.57
C ALA A 80 -8.84 20.99 -7.19
N ASN A 81 -8.14 22.08 -6.87
CA ASN A 81 -8.25 22.81 -5.59
C ASN A 81 -9.53 23.66 -5.44
N THR A 82 -10.41 23.69 -6.45
CA THR A 82 -11.62 24.51 -6.45
C THR A 82 -12.74 23.76 -5.74
N LEU A 83 -13.27 24.31 -4.64
CA LEU A 83 -14.45 23.74 -3.98
C LEU A 83 -15.63 23.64 -4.96
N CYS A 84 -16.29 22.49 -4.99
CA CYS A 84 -17.47 22.24 -5.83
C CYS A 84 -18.57 23.29 -5.60
N ALA A 85 -18.69 23.78 -4.36
CA ALA A 85 -19.60 24.86 -3.98
C ALA A 85 -19.37 26.21 -4.71
N PHE A 86 -18.16 26.49 -5.21
CA PHE A 86 -17.88 27.68 -6.04
C PHE A 86 -18.23 27.48 -7.52
N LEU A 87 -18.29 26.23 -7.99
CA LEU A 87 -18.74 25.89 -9.35
C LEU A 87 -20.27 25.82 -9.41
N GLY A 88 -20.89 25.16 -8.42
CA GLY A 88 -22.29 24.78 -8.45
C GLY A 88 -22.56 23.62 -9.42
N VAL A 89 -23.69 22.92 -9.21
CA VAL A 89 -24.02 21.63 -9.85
C VAL A 89 -23.83 21.64 -11.38
N GLN A 90 -24.36 22.66 -12.09
CA GLN A 90 -24.24 22.74 -13.54
C GLN A 90 -22.78 22.92 -14.00
N SER A 91 -22.03 23.88 -13.43
CA SER A 91 -20.65 24.10 -13.85
C SER A 91 -19.73 22.95 -13.45
N LEU A 92 -20.02 22.25 -12.35
CA LEU A 92 -19.32 21.02 -11.98
C LEU A 92 -19.56 19.93 -13.04
N LEU A 93 -20.82 19.70 -13.44
CA LEU A 93 -21.15 18.78 -14.54
C LEU A 93 -20.48 19.17 -15.87
N ASP A 94 -20.49 20.46 -16.23
CA ASP A 94 -19.89 20.94 -17.48
C ASP A 94 -18.37 20.69 -17.53
N GLN A 95 -17.68 20.89 -16.41
CA GLN A 95 -16.25 20.60 -16.28
C GLN A 95 -15.96 19.10 -16.31
N LEU A 96 -16.76 18.28 -15.62
CA LEU A 96 -16.61 16.82 -15.63
C LEU A 96 -16.89 16.23 -17.02
N ASN A 97 -17.94 16.70 -17.70
CA ASN A 97 -18.24 16.35 -19.10
C ASN A 97 -17.10 16.73 -20.04
N THR A 98 -16.55 17.94 -19.91
CA THR A 98 -15.41 18.39 -20.72
C THR A 98 -14.18 17.51 -20.48
N THR A 99 -13.92 17.16 -19.22
CA THR A 99 -12.78 16.35 -18.78
C THR A 99 -12.87 14.90 -19.27
N SER A 100 -14.04 14.26 -19.11
CA SER A 100 -14.31 12.89 -19.55
C SER A 100 -14.71 12.79 -21.03
N ALA A 101 -14.80 13.91 -21.75
CA ALA A 101 -15.32 14.02 -23.11
C ALA A 101 -16.73 13.41 -23.30
N THR A 102 -17.60 13.56 -22.30
CA THR A 102 -19.00 13.10 -22.29
C THR A 102 -19.99 14.26 -22.44
N SER A 103 -21.29 13.95 -22.49
CA SER A 103 -22.37 14.94 -22.57
C SER A 103 -23.60 14.52 -21.74
N TYR A 104 -23.38 14.13 -20.48
CA TYR A 104 -24.45 13.84 -19.54
C TYR A 104 -25.21 15.11 -19.15
N SER A 105 -26.50 14.98 -18.82
CA SER A 105 -27.35 16.08 -18.35
C SER A 105 -27.91 15.80 -16.94
N LEU A 106 -28.37 16.86 -16.27
CA LEU A 106 -29.05 16.78 -14.97
C LEU A 106 -30.47 16.16 -15.06
N ASP A 107 -30.90 15.70 -16.24
CA ASP A 107 -32.11 14.88 -16.40
C ASP A 107 -31.96 13.50 -15.73
N ASN A 108 -30.72 13.06 -15.46
CA ASN A 108 -30.44 11.91 -14.59
C ASN A 108 -30.47 12.37 -13.11
N PRO A 109 -31.47 11.97 -12.31
CA PRO A 109 -31.61 12.43 -10.93
C PRO A 109 -30.49 11.91 -10.02
N PHE A 110 -29.91 10.74 -10.31
CA PHE A 110 -28.79 10.19 -9.54
C PHE A 110 -27.51 10.99 -9.75
N LEU A 111 -27.29 11.49 -10.98
CA LEU A 111 -26.16 12.36 -11.27
C LEU A 111 -26.33 13.72 -10.59
N SER A 112 -27.51 14.34 -10.63
CA SER A 112 -27.77 15.59 -9.88
C SER A 112 -27.51 15.39 -8.38
N PHE A 113 -28.04 14.29 -7.81
CA PHE A 113 -27.86 13.96 -6.40
C PHE A 113 -26.39 13.82 -5.98
N VAL A 114 -25.55 13.06 -6.71
CA VAL A 114 -24.13 12.93 -6.34
C VAL A 114 -23.37 14.25 -6.49
N LEU A 115 -23.72 15.09 -7.47
CA LEU A 115 -23.12 16.42 -7.65
C LEU A 115 -23.56 17.41 -6.55
N GLU A 116 -24.76 17.25 -6.00
CA GLU A 116 -25.26 17.97 -4.84
C GLU A 116 -24.55 17.50 -3.56
N ASP A 117 -24.42 16.18 -3.34
CA ASP A 117 -23.67 15.60 -2.20
C ASP A 117 -22.19 16.04 -2.20
N CYS A 118 -21.52 16.09 -3.35
CA CYS A 118 -20.16 16.63 -3.48
C CYS A 118 -20.05 18.10 -3.02
N ILE A 119 -21.13 18.87 -3.14
CA ILE A 119 -21.22 20.27 -2.70
C ILE A 119 -21.54 20.35 -1.20
N GLU A 120 -22.43 19.50 -0.68
CA GLU A 120 -22.77 19.48 0.76
C GLU A 120 -21.62 18.96 1.64
N ASP A 121 -20.97 17.84 1.28
CA ASP A 121 -19.75 17.35 1.94
C ASP A 121 -18.52 18.29 1.72
N SER A 122 -18.71 19.40 0.99
CA SER A 122 -17.71 20.46 0.74
C SER A 122 -16.44 19.98 0.03
N TRP A 123 -16.58 19.05 -0.92
CA TRP A 123 -15.45 18.51 -1.69
C TRP A 123 -14.88 19.54 -2.67
N ASP A 124 -13.61 19.37 -2.98
CA ASP A 124 -12.92 20.02 -4.09
C ASP A 124 -13.09 19.23 -5.40
N PHE A 125 -12.80 19.87 -6.54
CA PHE A 125 -12.95 19.26 -7.87
C PHE A 125 -12.04 18.04 -8.06
N GLY A 126 -10.86 18.01 -7.42
CA GLY A 126 -9.93 16.89 -7.49
C GLY A 126 -10.52 15.64 -6.85
N LEU A 127 -11.02 15.78 -5.63
CA LEU A 127 -11.72 14.72 -4.90
C LEU A 127 -13.00 14.26 -5.62
N ALA A 128 -13.83 15.20 -6.06
CA ALA A 128 -15.07 14.90 -6.79
C ALA A 128 -14.81 14.18 -8.12
N TYR A 129 -13.82 14.62 -8.91
CA TYR A 129 -13.44 13.92 -10.15
C TYR A 129 -12.83 12.54 -9.88
N SER A 130 -11.98 12.39 -8.87
CA SER A 130 -11.36 11.09 -8.51
C SER A 130 -12.41 10.05 -8.13
N TYR A 131 -13.44 10.46 -7.38
CA TYR A 131 -14.57 9.62 -7.01
C TYR A 131 -15.48 9.33 -8.22
N LEU A 132 -15.86 10.37 -8.97
CA LEU A 132 -16.81 10.24 -10.07
C LEU A 132 -16.24 9.49 -11.27
N ARG A 133 -14.94 9.57 -11.56
CA ARG A 133 -14.34 8.92 -12.75
C ARG A 133 -14.50 7.40 -12.75
N GLN A 134 -14.52 6.77 -11.57
CA GLN A 134 -14.72 5.32 -11.41
C GLN A 134 -16.10 4.89 -11.91
N ILE A 135 -17.13 5.66 -11.58
CA ILE A 135 -18.52 5.34 -11.92
C ILE A 135 -19.02 6.05 -13.18
N TRP A 136 -18.24 6.98 -13.75
CA TRP A 136 -18.70 7.93 -14.78
C TRP A 136 -19.32 7.30 -16.02
N TYR A 137 -18.84 6.12 -16.43
CA TYR A 137 -19.31 5.40 -17.61
C TYR A 137 -20.32 4.29 -17.28
N THR A 138 -20.83 4.21 -16.04
CA THR A 138 -21.85 3.23 -15.69
C THR A 138 -23.20 3.52 -16.36
N ASN A 139 -23.94 2.46 -16.66
CA ASN A 139 -25.34 2.54 -17.05
C ASN A 139 -26.29 2.45 -15.83
N ASP A 140 -25.81 1.95 -14.69
CA ASP A 140 -26.57 1.87 -13.44
C ASP A 140 -25.88 2.72 -12.36
N TRP A 141 -26.27 3.99 -12.31
CA TRP A 141 -25.75 4.95 -11.35
C TRP A 141 -26.17 4.60 -9.92
N ASN A 142 -27.40 4.15 -9.71
CA ASN A 142 -27.90 3.81 -8.38
C ASN A 142 -27.12 2.64 -7.78
N ALA A 143 -26.90 1.55 -8.54
CA ALA A 143 -26.16 0.40 -8.04
C ALA A 143 -24.71 0.74 -7.66
N MET A 144 -24.02 1.55 -8.47
CA MET A 144 -22.64 1.97 -8.16
C MET A 144 -22.56 2.95 -6.98
N ILE A 145 -23.57 3.82 -6.83
CA ILE A 145 -23.74 4.68 -5.64
C ILE A 145 -23.91 3.81 -4.38
N ASP A 146 -24.89 2.90 -4.37
CA ASP A 146 -25.17 2.02 -3.23
C ASP A 146 -23.95 1.13 -2.87
N VAL A 147 -23.16 0.70 -3.85
CA VAL A 147 -21.91 -0.05 -3.63
C VAL A 147 -20.81 0.83 -3.02
N ASN A 148 -20.56 2.03 -3.56
CA ASN A 148 -19.52 2.92 -3.05
C ASN A 148 -19.80 3.39 -1.61
N TRP A 149 -21.07 3.64 -1.26
CA TRP A 149 -21.46 3.96 0.12
C TRP A 149 -21.23 2.79 1.06
N ARG A 150 -21.55 1.57 0.64
CA ARG A 150 -21.22 0.36 1.42
C ARG A 150 -19.72 0.17 1.60
N TRP A 151 -18.88 0.43 0.59
CA TRP A 151 -17.43 0.36 0.75
C TRP A 151 -16.89 1.41 1.73
N ARG A 152 -17.47 2.63 1.76
CA ARG A 152 -17.16 3.66 2.77
C ARG A 152 -17.44 3.18 4.19
N GLU A 153 -18.57 2.52 4.42
CA GLU A 153 -18.94 1.95 5.73
C GLU A 153 -18.08 0.73 6.07
N GLU A 154 -17.95 -0.25 5.17
CA GLU A 154 -17.16 -1.46 5.39
C GLU A 154 -15.66 -1.20 5.61
N ASP A 155 -15.06 -0.20 4.94
CA ASP A 155 -13.65 0.20 5.14
C ASP A 155 -13.45 0.82 6.53
N GLN A 156 -14.40 1.66 6.96
CA GLN A 156 -14.39 2.25 8.30
C GLN A 156 -14.59 1.20 9.40
N GLU A 157 -15.50 0.23 9.21
CA GLU A 157 -15.73 -0.86 10.16
C GLU A 157 -14.47 -1.75 10.30
N LYS A 158 -13.88 -2.19 9.18
CA LYS A 158 -12.65 -3.00 9.19
C LYS A 158 -11.50 -2.28 9.92
N ARG A 159 -11.35 -0.96 9.74
CA ARG A 159 -10.35 -0.13 10.43
C ARG A 159 -10.58 0.04 11.93
N GLN A 160 -11.80 -0.18 12.43
CA GLN A 160 -12.09 -0.16 13.87
C GLN A 160 -11.99 -1.56 14.50
N GLU A 161 -12.45 -2.60 13.82
CA GLU A 161 -12.44 -3.97 14.33
C GLU A 161 -11.04 -4.61 14.38
N VAL A 162 -10.13 -4.17 13.51
CA VAL A 162 -8.76 -4.68 13.43
C VAL A 162 -7.86 -4.33 14.64
N LEU A 163 -8.19 -3.26 15.38
CA LEU A 163 -7.37 -2.74 16.48
C LEU A 163 -7.84 -3.29 17.84
N ASN A 164 -7.19 -4.37 18.28
CA ASN A 164 -7.39 -4.94 19.62
C ASN A 164 -6.33 -4.41 20.59
N GLY A 165 -6.61 -3.27 21.23
CA GLY A 165 -5.67 -2.62 22.15
C GLY A 165 -4.48 -2.01 21.41
N ASP A 166 -3.30 -2.59 21.60
CA ASP A 166 -2.07 -2.28 20.87
C ASP A 166 -1.74 -3.30 19.76
N GLN A 167 -2.63 -4.25 19.45
CA GLN A 167 -2.43 -5.27 18.42
C GLN A 167 -3.34 -5.06 17.20
N ILE A 168 -2.78 -5.33 16.02
CA ILE A 168 -3.47 -5.35 14.72
C ILE A 168 -3.74 -6.81 14.37
N VAL A 169 -4.99 -7.25 14.58
CA VAL A 169 -5.36 -8.69 14.53
C VAL A 169 -5.54 -9.24 13.11
N TYR A 170 -5.64 -8.35 12.12
CA TYR A 170 -5.75 -8.69 10.70
C TYR A 170 -5.02 -7.63 9.87
N PRO A 171 -3.69 -7.77 9.65
CA PRO A 171 -2.88 -6.71 9.06
C PRO A 171 -3.10 -6.52 7.54
N TRP A 172 -3.91 -7.36 6.92
CA TRP A 172 -4.28 -7.36 5.51
C TRP A 172 -5.32 -6.28 5.16
N LEU A 173 -5.01 -5.02 5.47
CA LEU A 173 -5.83 -3.87 5.11
C LEU A 173 -5.34 -3.22 3.81
N PRO A 174 -6.25 -2.74 2.94
CA PRO A 174 -5.85 -1.80 1.90
C PRO A 174 -5.31 -0.50 2.54
N PRO A 175 -4.44 0.27 1.86
CA PRO A 175 -3.93 1.53 2.40
C PRO A 175 -5.07 2.51 2.64
N GLN A 176 -4.98 3.41 3.64
CA GLN A 176 -6.07 4.37 3.85
C GLN A 176 -6.20 5.38 2.70
N HIS A 177 -5.06 5.83 2.16
CA HIS A 177 -5.02 6.76 1.04
C HIS A 177 -4.28 6.19 -0.17
N VAL A 178 -4.64 6.68 -1.36
CA VAL A 178 -3.97 6.41 -2.64
C VAL A 178 -3.82 7.70 -3.45
N TRP A 179 -2.81 7.77 -4.30
CA TRP A 179 -2.62 8.86 -5.27
C TRP A 179 -3.32 8.48 -6.58
N ASP A 180 -4.44 9.14 -6.89
CA ASP A 180 -5.06 9.04 -8.21
C ASP A 180 -4.27 9.90 -9.21
N LEU A 181 -3.75 9.24 -10.25
CA LEU A 181 -2.89 9.87 -11.25
C LEU A 181 -3.69 10.66 -12.30
N TYR A 182 -4.99 10.42 -12.49
CA TYR A 182 -5.78 11.24 -13.41
C TYR A 182 -6.18 12.58 -12.79
N SER A 183 -6.51 12.60 -11.49
CA SER A 183 -6.79 13.84 -10.75
C SER A 183 -5.52 14.55 -10.25
N ASN A 184 -4.42 13.81 -10.12
CA ASN A 184 -3.21 14.19 -9.38
C ASN A 184 -3.53 14.55 -7.92
N TRP A 185 -4.32 13.69 -7.25
CA TRP A 185 -4.84 13.94 -5.91
C TRP A 185 -4.74 12.70 -5.00
N VAL A 186 -4.55 12.92 -3.70
CA VAL A 186 -4.55 11.87 -2.68
C VAL A 186 -5.96 11.74 -2.09
N VAL A 187 -6.56 10.58 -2.33
CA VAL A 187 -7.95 10.23 -1.95
C VAL A 187 -7.99 9.00 -1.06
N LEU A 188 -9.14 8.72 -0.44
CA LEU A 188 -9.33 7.53 0.38
C LEU A 188 -9.50 6.29 -0.50
N TYR A 189 -8.93 5.15 -0.11
CA TYR A 189 -8.92 3.94 -0.96
C TYR A 189 -10.32 3.42 -1.32
N TRP A 190 -11.31 3.52 -0.42
CA TRP A 190 -12.70 3.11 -0.71
C TRP A 190 -13.35 3.89 -1.87
N MET A 191 -12.76 5.00 -2.31
CA MET A 191 -13.19 5.76 -3.50
C MET A 191 -12.70 5.15 -4.82
N MET A 192 -11.83 4.14 -4.80
CA MET A 192 -11.40 3.38 -5.98
C MET A 192 -12.37 2.22 -6.24
N ASP A 193 -12.60 1.89 -7.51
CA ASP A 193 -13.33 0.67 -7.88
C ASP A 193 -12.48 -0.57 -7.52
N ALA A 194 -13.12 -1.62 -7.02
CA ALA A 194 -12.53 -2.96 -6.86
C ALA A 194 -11.92 -3.51 -8.18
N HIS A 195 -12.34 -3.00 -9.34
CA HIS A 195 -11.74 -3.29 -10.64
C HIS A 195 -10.36 -2.64 -10.89
N VAL A 196 -9.95 -1.63 -10.11
CA VAL A 196 -8.62 -0.98 -10.24
C VAL A 196 -7.49 -1.87 -9.69
N GLY A 197 -7.81 -2.81 -8.79
CA GLY A 197 -6.84 -3.68 -8.14
C GLY A 197 -6.04 -2.99 -7.04
N TRP A 198 -4.94 -3.62 -6.60
CA TRP A 198 -4.04 -3.00 -5.61
C TRP A 198 -3.16 -1.93 -6.27
N PRO A 199 -3.04 -0.74 -5.67
CA PRO A 199 -2.22 0.34 -6.20
C PRO A 199 -0.74 -0.05 -6.19
N TRP A 200 -0.05 0.14 -7.31
CA TRP A 200 1.40 -0.06 -7.37
C TRP A 200 2.11 0.94 -6.44
N PRO A 201 2.94 0.49 -5.50
CA PRO A 201 3.68 1.41 -4.63
C PRO A 201 5.01 1.87 -5.25
N ILE A 202 5.40 3.08 -4.87
CA ILE A 202 6.72 3.64 -5.16
C ILE A 202 7.61 3.48 -3.92
N SER A 203 8.66 2.67 -4.03
CA SER A 203 9.74 2.60 -3.04
C SER A 203 10.93 3.45 -3.48
N HIS A 204 11.61 4.12 -2.55
CA HIS A 204 12.73 5.00 -2.90
C HIS A 204 13.83 5.07 -1.83
N ALA A 205 15.05 5.38 -2.25
CA ALA A 205 16.16 5.59 -1.32
C ALA A 205 15.94 6.84 -0.46
N TRP A 206 16.63 6.90 0.68
CA TRP A 206 16.55 8.02 1.61
C TRP A 206 17.58 9.09 1.21
N VAL A 207 17.10 10.24 0.77
CA VAL A 207 17.96 11.42 0.62
C VAL A 207 18.21 12.05 1.99
N ASP A 208 19.44 12.52 2.18
CA ASP A 208 19.92 13.11 3.44
C ASP A 208 19.01 14.29 3.90
N LYS A 209 18.79 14.47 5.20
CA LYS A 209 17.86 15.51 5.72
C LYS A 209 18.31 16.92 5.35
N LYS A 210 19.62 17.11 5.09
CA LYS A 210 20.19 18.36 4.59
C LYS A 210 19.81 18.65 3.12
N ASP A 211 19.48 17.64 2.33
CA ASP A 211 19.22 17.69 0.88
C ASP A 211 17.77 17.42 0.49
N ARG A 212 16.92 17.09 1.48
CA ARG A 212 15.46 17.17 1.39
C ARG A 212 14.95 18.61 1.54
N THR A 213 13.71 18.80 1.11
CA THR A 213 12.84 19.96 1.34
C THR A 213 11.46 19.46 1.74
N THR A 214 10.69 20.28 2.47
CA THR A 214 9.41 19.91 3.05
C THR A 214 8.34 20.85 2.51
N VAL A 215 7.50 20.36 1.60
CA VAL A 215 6.65 21.18 0.74
C VAL A 215 5.17 20.96 1.07
N TRP A 216 4.42 22.04 1.29
CA TRP A 216 2.96 21.97 1.38
C TRP A 216 2.39 21.97 -0.05
N MET A 217 1.72 20.87 -0.42
CA MET A 217 1.32 20.62 -1.80
C MET A 217 -0.21 20.54 -1.97
N PRO A 218 -0.75 20.96 -3.12
CA PRO A 218 -2.16 20.78 -3.43
C PRO A 218 -2.55 19.30 -3.51
N ILE A 219 -1.63 18.41 -3.92
CA ILE A 219 -1.88 16.98 -4.17
C ILE A 219 -2.57 16.27 -2.99
N ASN A 220 -2.30 16.65 -1.74
CA ASN A 220 -2.98 16.08 -0.56
C ASN A 220 -4.01 17.04 0.09
N GLY A 221 -4.50 18.03 -0.65
CA GLY A 221 -5.37 19.09 -0.15
C GLY A 221 -4.71 20.00 0.89
N TYR A 222 -3.38 20.14 0.85
CA TYR A 222 -2.56 20.82 1.87
C TYR A 222 -2.77 20.29 3.31
N LYS A 223 -3.14 19.01 3.48
CA LYS A 223 -3.47 18.41 4.78
C LYS A 223 -2.25 18.07 5.64
N TRP A 224 -1.10 17.82 5.00
CA TRP A 224 0.22 17.61 5.62
C TRP A 224 1.33 18.05 4.65
N PRO A 225 2.56 18.32 5.12
CA PRO A 225 3.67 18.62 4.22
C PRO A 225 4.27 17.33 3.64
N VAL A 226 4.93 17.42 2.49
CA VAL A 226 5.53 16.30 1.78
C VAL A 226 7.07 16.46 1.79
N PRO A 227 7.83 15.52 2.39
CA PRO A 227 9.29 15.55 2.37
C PRO A 227 9.86 14.92 1.08
N ILE A 228 10.55 15.71 0.26
CA ILE A 228 11.16 15.25 -1.01
C ILE A 228 12.60 15.73 -1.18
N PRO A 229 13.41 15.12 -2.07
CA PRO A 229 14.68 15.68 -2.51
C PRO A 229 14.49 17.07 -3.12
N LYS A 230 15.44 18.00 -2.92
CA LYS A 230 15.35 19.40 -3.42
C LYS A 230 15.28 19.54 -4.94
N ASP A 231 15.72 18.53 -5.67
CA ASP A 231 15.80 18.44 -7.13
C ASP A 231 14.70 17.54 -7.74
N ALA A 232 13.85 16.94 -6.91
CA ALA A 232 12.72 16.14 -7.36
C ALA A 232 11.56 17.02 -7.85
N ASP A 233 11.05 16.72 -9.04
CA ASP A 233 9.82 17.30 -9.58
C ASP A 233 8.72 16.23 -9.61
N PHE A 234 7.69 16.42 -8.78
CA PHE A 234 6.52 15.55 -8.73
C PHE A 234 5.78 15.45 -10.05
N ASN A 235 5.80 16.48 -10.91
CA ASN A 235 5.17 16.42 -12.23
C ASN A 235 5.92 15.45 -13.15
N LEU A 236 7.25 15.36 -13.02
CA LEU A 236 8.05 14.40 -13.79
C LEU A 236 7.87 12.97 -13.26
N ILE A 237 7.70 12.78 -11.94
CA ILE A 237 7.33 11.49 -11.35
C ILE A 237 5.94 11.09 -11.87
N HIS A 238 4.95 11.98 -11.75
CA HIS A 238 3.56 11.80 -12.17
C HIS A 238 3.46 11.40 -13.66
N ILE A 239 4.16 12.11 -14.55
CA ILE A 239 4.22 11.77 -15.98
C ILE A 239 4.91 10.41 -16.21
N GLU A 240 5.98 10.08 -15.47
CA GLU A 240 6.63 8.77 -15.56
C GLU A 240 5.70 7.64 -15.13
N MET A 241 4.86 7.83 -14.11
CA MET A 241 3.89 6.83 -13.66
C MET A 241 2.71 6.69 -14.65
N LEU A 242 2.19 7.80 -15.19
CA LEU A 242 1.19 7.77 -16.26
C LEU A 242 1.71 7.06 -17.53
N ASN A 243 3.00 7.20 -17.85
CA ASN A 243 3.63 6.51 -18.98
C ASN A 243 3.79 4.99 -18.75
N LEU A 244 3.70 4.49 -17.51
CA LEU A 244 3.58 3.07 -17.20
C LEU A 244 2.14 2.54 -17.39
N GLY A 245 1.17 3.42 -17.71
CA GLY A 245 -0.25 3.07 -17.88
C GLY A 245 -1.02 2.92 -16.57
N LEU A 246 -0.47 3.43 -15.46
CA LEU A 246 -1.07 3.31 -14.13
C LEU A 246 -2.15 4.39 -13.90
N GLU A 247 -3.27 4.01 -13.29
CA GLU A 247 -4.36 4.93 -12.97
C GLU A 247 -4.27 5.51 -11.55
N CYS A 248 -3.84 4.70 -10.60
CA CYS A 248 -3.57 5.09 -9.23
C CYS A 248 -2.30 4.40 -8.74
N MET A 249 -1.67 5.00 -7.74
CA MET A 249 -0.47 4.47 -7.10
C MET A 249 -0.47 4.76 -5.61
N TRP A 250 0.50 4.17 -4.93
CA TRP A 250 0.79 4.45 -3.55
C TRP A 250 2.21 4.99 -3.40
N LEU A 251 2.42 5.97 -2.53
CA LEU A 251 3.74 6.54 -2.23
C LEU A 251 3.69 7.04 -0.79
N ASP A 252 4.62 6.58 0.05
CA ASP A 252 4.65 6.83 1.50
C ASP A 252 4.52 8.33 1.84
N VAL A 253 5.34 9.19 1.23
CA VAL A 253 5.38 10.63 1.52
C VAL A 253 4.10 11.38 1.10
N LEU A 254 3.27 10.78 0.21
CA LEU A 254 1.98 11.33 -0.22
C LEU A 254 0.78 10.68 0.49
N CYS A 255 0.81 9.36 0.68
CA CYS A 255 -0.34 8.54 1.09
C CYS A 255 -0.35 8.24 2.59
N LEU A 256 0.80 8.25 3.27
CA LEU A 256 0.85 8.42 4.71
C LEU A 256 0.88 9.91 5.04
N ARG A 257 0.11 10.30 6.06
CA ARG A 257 0.29 11.61 6.69
C ARG A 257 1.73 11.73 7.21
N GLN A 258 2.25 12.95 7.25
CA GLN A 258 3.64 13.23 7.64
C GLN A 258 3.66 14.22 8.80
N GLU A 259 4.72 14.18 9.63
CA GLU A 259 5.00 15.16 10.70
C GLU A 259 4.75 16.60 10.22
N GLY A 260 3.74 17.26 10.76
CA GLY A 260 3.22 18.52 10.18
C GLY A 260 2.97 19.65 11.16
N ARG A 261 2.97 19.38 12.47
CA ARG A 261 2.42 20.19 13.58
C ARG A 261 0.92 20.43 13.52
N TRP A 262 0.34 20.49 12.32
CA TRP A 262 -1.09 20.65 12.10
C TRP A 262 -1.79 19.30 12.08
N ARG A 263 -2.80 19.15 12.95
CA ARG A 263 -3.54 17.89 13.14
C ARG A 263 -2.65 16.67 13.40
N GLU A 264 -1.65 16.84 14.25
CA GLU A 264 -0.80 15.75 14.74
C GLU A 264 -1.61 14.65 15.47
N ASP A 265 -2.80 15.00 15.99
CA ASP A 265 -3.79 14.05 16.51
C ASP A 265 -4.26 13.03 15.46
N LEU A 266 -4.37 13.43 14.18
CA LEU A 266 -4.64 12.50 13.09
C LEU A 266 -3.40 11.73 12.66
N HIS A 267 -2.21 12.33 12.75
CA HIS A 267 -0.96 11.67 12.38
C HIS A 267 -0.71 10.44 13.25
N VAL A 268 -0.83 10.59 14.58
CA VAL A 268 -0.64 9.47 15.51
C VAL A 268 -1.69 8.37 15.32
N GLU A 269 -2.98 8.70 15.16
CA GLU A 269 -4.03 7.69 15.04
C GLU A 269 -4.08 7.03 13.64
N GLU A 270 -3.76 7.75 12.56
CA GLU A 270 -3.58 7.15 11.22
C GLU A 270 -2.35 6.23 11.20
N TRP A 271 -1.19 6.69 11.71
CA TRP A 271 0.03 5.89 11.74
C TRP A 271 -0.07 4.64 12.62
N ARG A 272 -0.82 4.70 13.73
CA ARG A 272 -1.09 3.56 14.61
C ARG A 272 -1.51 2.30 13.84
N LEU A 273 -2.23 2.47 12.73
CA LEU A 273 -2.69 1.38 11.86
C LEU A 273 -1.98 1.33 10.50
N ASP A 274 -1.83 2.45 9.80
CA ASP A 274 -1.29 2.47 8.43
C ASP A 274 0.23 2.19 8.38
N ALA A 275 1.00 2.68 9.36
CA ALA A 275 2.46 2.52 9.33
C ALA A 275 2.93 1.06 9.54
N PRO A 276 2.33 0.24 10.42
CA PRO A 276 2.62 -1.19 10.49
C PRO A 276 2.07 -1.98 9.31
N THR A 277 0.93 -1.58 8.73
CA THR A 277 0.27 -2.35 7.66
C THR A 277 0.82 -2.06 6.26
N ILE A 278 1.56 -0.97 6.06
CA ILE A 278 2.21 -0.52 4.80
C ILE A 278 2.73 -1.66 3.90
N ARG A 279 3.35 -2.70 4.49
CA ARG A 279 3.90 -3.85 3.74
C ARG A 279 2.88 -4.46 2.78
N HIS A 280 1.60 -4.51 3.14
CA HIS A 280 0.60 -5.23 2.35
C HIS A 280 0.37 -4.55 1.00
N VAL A 281 0.62 -3.25 0.89
CA VAL A 281 0.68 -2.52 -0.39
C VAL A 281 1.80 -3.06 -1.28
N TYR A 282 2.98 -3.30 -0.72
CA TYR A 282 4.12 -3.85 -1.46
C TYR A 282 3.96 -5.35 -1.75
N PHE A 283 3.44 -6.14 -0.82
CA PHE A 283 3.50 -7.60 -0.89
C PHE A 283 2.75 -8.21 -2.08
N VAL A 284 1.63 -7.61 -2.51
CA VAL A 284 0.77 -8.13 -3.58
C VAL A 284 0.83 -7.35 -4.90
N ALA A 285 1.71 -6.35 -5.00
CA ALA A 285 1.83 -5.47 -6.15
C ALA A 285 3.24 -5.46 -6.74
N ASP A 286 3.34 -4.93 -7.96
CA ASP A 286 4.63 -4.62 -8.59
C ASP A 286 5.10 -3.24 -8.14
N VAL A 287 6.40 -3.10 -7.87
CA VAL A 287 6.97 -1.94 -7.17
C VAL A 287 7.77 -1.08 -8.12
N VAL A 288 7.55 0.24 -8.08
CA VAL A 288 8.40 1.20 -8.80
C VAL A 288 9.53 1.66 -7.87
N CYS A 289 10.78 1.42 -8.24
CA CYS A 289 11.94 1.60 -7.36
C CYS A 289 12.85 2.75 -7.82
N TYR A 290 12.94 3.81 -7.02
CA TYR A 290 13.89 4.91 -7.19
C TYR A 290 15.15 4.69 -6.32
N LEU A 291 16.10 3.91 -6.82
CA LEU A 291 17.24 3.41 -6.03
C LEU A 291 18.27 4.47 -5.60
N SER A 292 18.26 5.67 -6.21
CA SER A 292 19.12 6.81 -5.81
C SER A 292 18.37 7.88 -4.98
N GLY A 293 17.04 7.88 -4.99
CA GLY A 293 16.20 8.87 -4.32
C GLY A 293 14.96 9.23 -5.15
N LEU A 294 13.84 9.56 -4.50
CA LEU A 294 12.56 9.83 -5.17
C LEU A 294 12.68 10.88 -6.28
N GLY A 295 12.37 10.52 -7.53
CA GLY A 295 12.45 11.40 -8.69
C GLY A 295 13.87 11.66 -9.23
N GLN A 296 14.93 11.21 -8.55
CA GLN A 296 16.31 11.39 -9.00
C GLN A 296 16.70 10.35 -10.08
N PRO A 297 17.60 10.69 -11.02
CA PRO A 297 18.18 9.72 -11.96
C PRO A 297 18.92 8.59 -11.23
N LEU A 298 18.93 7.38 -11.80
CA LEU A 298 19.73 6.29 -11.26
C LEU A 298 21.23 6.56 -11.46
N THR A 299 21.92 6.94 -10.38
CA THR A 299 23.38 7.03 -10.34
C THR A 299 23.91 5.95 -9.40
N LEU A 300 24.80 5.10 -9.90
CA LEU A 300 25.48 4.05 -9.14
C LEU A 300 26.98 4.09 -9.41
N ASN A 301 27.76 4.25 -8.35
CA ASN A 301 29.22 4.16 -8.31
C ASN A 301 29.67 2.89 -7.56
N GLU A 302 30.95 2.55 -7.64
CA GLU A 302 31.52 1.44 -6.89
C GLU A 302 31.45 1.72 -5.37
N GLY A 303 30.75 0.84 -4.64
CA GLY A 303 30.50 0.96 -3.20
C GLY A 303 29.13 1.56 -2.82
N ASP A 304 28.41 2.20 -3.74
CA ASP A 304 27.12 2.86 -3.43
C ASP A 304 26.05 1.86 -2.91
N LEU A 305 26.10 0.60 -3.34
CA LEU A 305 25.19 -0.45 -2.88
C LEU A 305 25.32 -0.75 -1.37
N GLU A 306 26.51 -0.57 -0.79
CA GLU A 306 26.79 -0.84 0.63
C GLU A 306 26.72 0.42 1.52
N SER A 307 26.57 1.60 0.91
CA SER A 307 26.38 2.87 1.62
C SER A 307 25.16 2.83 2.53
N ASP A 308 25.22 3.47 3.70
CA ASP A 308 24.08 3.57 4.62
C ASP A 308 22.91 4.43 4.09
N GLN A 309 23.07 5.05 2.91
CA GLN A 309 21.99 5.71 2.16
C GLN A 309 21.38 4.82 1.05
N SER A 310 21.95 3.62 0.85
CA SER A 310 21.54 2.67 -0.20
C SER A 310 20.15 2.11 0.05
N TRP A 311 19.35 2.10 -1.01
CA TRP A 311 18.09 1.37 -1.09
C TRP A 311 18.20 -0.11 -0.65
N PHE A 312 19.38 -0.74 -0.79
CA PHE A 312 19.59 -2.13 -0.38
C PHE A 312 19.86 -2.30 1.13
N ARG A 313 20.27 -1.22 1.82
CA ARG A 313 20.82 -1.24 3.18
C ARG A 313 19.84 -0.82 4.29
N HIS A 314 18.70 -0.19 3.99
CA HIS A 314 17.73 0.16 5.04
C HIS A 314 16.91 -1.06 5.53
N ALA A 315 16.35 -0.98 6.75
CA ALA A 315 15.62 -2.05 7.43
C ALA A 315 14.24 -2.32 6.82
N TRP A 316 13.48 -1.25 6.57
CA TRP A 316 12.12 -1.29 5.99
C TRP A 316 12.06 -2.04 4.66
N MET A 317 13.19 -2.08 3.95
CA MET A 317 13.31 -2.61 2.59
C MET A 317 13.00 -4.10 2.47
N LEU A 318 13.12 -4.88 3.56
CA LEU A 318 12.67 -6.28 3.55
C LEU A 318 11.14 -6.42 3.43
N GLN A 319 10.39 -5.36 3.74
CA GLN A 319 8.96 -5.25 3.51
C GLN A 319 8.63 -4.80 2.07
N GLU A 320 9.38 -3.85 1.50
CA GLU A 320 9.06 -3.14 0.26
C GLU A 320 9.45 -3.84 -1.07
N ILE A 321 9.98 -5.06 -1.01
CA ILE A 321 10.51 -5.77 -2.19
C ILE A 321 9.45 -6.14 -3.25
N GLY A 322 8.21 -6.41 -2.81
CA GLY A 322 7.05 -6.79 -3.65
C GLY A 322 7.23 -7.93 -4.64
N MET A 323 6.29 -8.05 -5.59
CA MET A 323 6.27 -9.14 -6.58
C MET A 323 7.34 -8.92 -7.65
N GLU A 324 7.04 -8.25 -8.76
CA GLU A 324 8.06 -7.74 -9.69
C GLU A 324 8.40 -6.27 -9.40
N ARG A 325 9.47 -5.76 -10.02
CA ARG A 325 9.94 -4.37 -9.80
C ARG A 325 10.36 -3.67 -11.08
N VAL A 326 9.94 -2.43 -11.23
CA VAL A 326 10.34 -1.51 -12.29
C VAL A 326 11.33 -0.49 -11.72
N ILE A 327 12.58 -0.50 -12.20
CA ILE A 327 13.58 0.48 -11.76
C ILE A 327 13.32 1.81 -12.49
N ALA A 328 12.87 2.81 -11.74
CA ALA A 328 12.61 4.14 -12.26
C ALA A 328 13.92 4.85 -12.64
N ARG A 329 13.88 5.67 -13.69
CA ARG A 329 15.02 6.48 -14.19
C ARG A 329 16.34 5.71 -14.41
N GLY A 330 16.25 4.39 -14.62
CA GLY A 330 17.39 3.51 -14.85
C GLY A 330 17.76 3.36 -16.33
N THR A 331 19.07 3.31 -16.60
CA THR A 331 19.62 2.87 -17.89
C THR A 331 19.78 1.34 -17.93
N PRO A 332 19.73 0.67 -19.10
CA PRO A 332 19.68 -0.80 -19.16
C PRO A 332 20.85 -1.53 -18.48
N GLU A 333 22.05 -0.98 -18.56
CA GLU A 333 23.27 -1.52 -17.92
C GLU A 333 23.20 -1.46 -16.38
N TRP A 334 22.73 -0.33 -15.82
CA TRP A 334 22.59 -0.14 -14.38
C TRP A 334 21.43 -0.98 -13.82
N THR A 335 20.30 -1.02 -14.54
CA THR A 335 19.17 -1.93 -14.25
C THR A 335 19.63 -3.39 -14.17
N ASN A 336 20.49 -3.83 -15.08
CA ASN A 336 21.04 -5.19 -15.05
C ASN A 336 22.03 -5.41 -13.90
N ALA A 337 22.90 -4.44 -13.58
CA ALA A 337 23.80 -4.53 -12.43
C ALA A 337 23.03 -4.74 -11.11
N CYS A 338 21.98 -3.95 -10.87
CA CYS A 338 21.09 -4.12 -9.73
C CYS A 338 20.40 -5.50 -9.73
N ARG A 339 19.89 -5.97 -10.88
CA ARG A 339 19.22 -7.29 -11.01
C ARG A 339 20.12 -8.48 -10.70
N VAL A 340 21.41 -8.39 -11.03
CA VAL A 340 22.37 -9.48 -10.78
C VAL A 340 22.86 -9.50 -9.33
N GLN A 341 23.11 -8.32 -8.73
CA GLN A 341 23.76 -8.21 -7.42
C GLN A 341 22.74 -8.04 -6.27
N GLY A 342 22.16 -6.84 -6.13
CA GLY A 342 21.31 -6.50 -4.98
C GLY A 342 20.00 -7.29 -4.91
N TRP A 343 19.31 -7.46 -6.04
CA TRP A 343 18.02 -8.15 -6.07
C TRP A 343 18.11 -9.66 -5.80
N ARG A 344 19.24 -10.30 -6.13
CA ARG A 344 19.48 -11.70 -5.76
C ARG A 344 19.57 -11.84 -4.24
N LYS A 345 20.44 -11.07 -3.58
CA LYS A 345 20.62 -11.13 -2.11
C LYS A 345 19.29 -10.96 -1.38
N LEU A 346 18.47 -10.00 -1.81
CA LEU A 346 17.14 -9.76 -1.22
C LEU A 346 16.16 -10.93 -1.39
N ARG A 347 16.18 -11.61 -2.56
CA ARG A 347 15.34 -12.79 -2.81
C ARG A 347 15.84 -14.01 -2.01
N ASP A 348 17.16 -14.18 -1.89
CA ASP A 348 17.76 -15.24 -1.08
C ASP A 348 17.40 -15.07 0.41
N MET A 349 17.40 -13.83 0.94
CA MET A 349 16.92 -13.52 2.29
C MET A 349 15.42 -13.77 2.49
N GLN A 350 14.56 -13.38 1.54
CA GLN A 350 13.11 -13.62 1.66
C GLN A 350 12.72 -15.10 1.61
N ASN A 351 13.58 -15.94 1.02
CA ASN A 351 13.43 -17.38 0.94
C ASN A 351 14.26 -18.12 2.01
N SER A 352 14.74 -17.43 3.05
CA SER A 352 15.45 -18.07 4.17
C SER A 352 14.45 -18.74 5.11
N ASP A 353 14.48 -20.07 5.18
CA ASP A 353 13.73 -20.86 6.18
C ASP A 353 14.24 -20.63 7.62
N TRP A 354 15.42 -20.01 7.78
CA TRP A 354 16.09 -19.80 9.07
C TRP A 354 15.95 -18.36 9.56
N LEU A 355 15.40 -18.20 10.76
CA LEU A 355 15.30 -16.93 11.48
C LEU A 355 16.67 -16.35 11.83
N HIS A 356 17.68 -17.19 12.12
CA HIS A 356 19.04 -16.71 12.42
C HIS A 356 19.58 -15.75 11.34
N ASP A 357 19.45 -16.12 10.07
CA ASP A 357 20.02 -15.35 8.96
C ASP A 357 19.20 -14.08 8.67
N VAL A 358 17.89 -14.14 8.89
CA VAL A 358 16.97 -12.99 8.90
C VAL A 358 17.35 -11.97 9.99
N LEU A 359 17.64 -12.44 11.20
CA LEU A 359 18.09 -11.60 12.32
C LEU A 359 19.45 -10.95 12.04
N ALA A 360 20.41 -11.74 11.54
CA ALA A 360 21.76 -11.27 11.21
C ALA A 360 21.73 -10.17 10.14
N GLU A 361 21.01 -10.36 9.05
CA GLU A 361 20.87 -9.33 8.01
C GLU A 361 20.12 -8.09 8.52
N MET A 362 19.03 -8.24 9.29
CA MET A 362 18.33 -7.12 9.92
C MET A 362 19.22 -6.33 10.89
N GLN A 363 20.14 -7.00 11.60
CA GLN A 363 21.11 -6.34 12.46
C GLN A 363 22.02 -5.38 11.68
N THR A 364 22.51 -5.78 10.49
CA THR A 364 23.40 -4.95 9.66
C THR A 364 22.74 -3.74 9.00
N ARG A 365 21.41 -3.70 8.90
CA ARG A 365 20.64 -2.68 8.18
C ARG A 365 20.53 -1.35 8.93
N VAL A 366 20.21 -0.29 8.19
CA VAL A 366 20.00 1.08 8.71
C VAL A 366 18.51 1.32 9.02
N SER A 367 18.21 1.98 10.13
CA SER A 367 16.85 2.46 10.45
C SER A 367 16.92 3.77 11.22
N THR A 368 15.80 4.52 11.28
CA THR A 368 15.75 5.77 12.06
C THR A 368 15.38 5.48 13.52
N ASN A 369 14.44 4.55 13.73
CA ASN A 369 14.14 3.97 15.04
C ASN A 369 14.53 2.47 15.03
N LEU A 370 14.91 1.92 16.18
CA LEU A 370 15.20 0.49 16.30
C LEU A 370 13.91 -0.35 16.37
N VAL A 371 12.76 0.25 16.75
CA VAL A 371 11.44 -0.40 16.63
C VAL A 371 11.13 -0.75 15.17
N ASP A 372 11.58 0.06 14.20
CA ASP A 372 11.39 -0.18 12.76
C ASP A 372 11.93 -1.56 12.33
N LYS A 373 13.05 -1.99 12.92
CA LYS A 373 13.64 -3.31 12.65
C LYS A 373 12.77 -4.44 13.19
N ILE A 374 12.17 -4.25 14.35
CA ILE A 374 11.32 -5.24 15.03
C ILE A 374 9.99 -5.41 14.26
N ALA A 375 9.40 -4.29 13.79
CA ALA A 375 8.29 -4.33 12.85
C ALA A 375 8.68 -4.97 11.50
N GLY A 376 9.90 -4.74 11.02
CA GLY A 376 10.49 -5.44 9.88
C GLY A 376 10.53 -6.97 10.06
N LEU A 377 10.87 -7.44 11.26
CA LEU A 377 10.97 -8.88 11.59
C LEU A 377 9.61 -9.57 11.65
N ALA A 378 8.56 -8.94 12.18
CA ALA A 378 7.22 -9.53 12.30
C ALA A 378 6.69 -10.13 10.99
N PHE A 379 6.94 -9.45 9.87
CA PHE A 379 6.62 -9.98 8.54
C PHE A 379 7.47 -11.19 8.15
N LEU A 380 8.77 -11.15 8.42
CA LEU A 380 9.73 -12.19 8.03
C LEU A 380 9.54 -13.47 8.86
N THR A 381 9.02 -13.34 10.09
CA THR A 381 8.60 -14.45 10.97
C THR A 381 7.20 -14.97 10.68
N GLY A 382 6.52 -14.46 9.65
CA GLY A 382 5.18 -14.91 9.25
C GLY A 382 4.09 -14.64 10.27
N SER A 383 4.25 -13.62 11.12
CA SER A 383 3.28 -13.27 12.16
C SER A 383 1.93 -12.88 11.56
N GLN A 384 0.85 -13.55 11.99
CA GLN A 384 -0.51 -13.31 11.49
C GLN A 384 -1.14 -12.03 12.06
N GLN A 385 -0.56 -11.49 13.13
CA GLN A 385 -0.92 -10.24 13.78
C GLN A 385 0.35 -9.42 14.01
N ILE A 386 0.25 -8.10 14.12
CA ILE A 386 1.41 -7.21 14.33
C ILE A 386 1.12 -6.17 15.41
N LEU A 387 2.18 -5.59 15.99
CA LEU A 387 2.07 -4.49 16.95
C LEU A 387 1.63 -3.20 16.24
N ALA A 388 0.66 -2.48 16.81
CA ALA A 388 0.25 -1.16 16.37
C ALA A 388 1.36 -0.12 16.63
N TYR A 389 1.45 0.91 15.79
CA TYR A 389 2.50 1.91 15.95
C TYR A 389 2.24 2.84 17.15
N SER A 390 3.31 3.16 17.88
CA SER A 390 3.36 4.28 18.82
C SER A 390 4.80 4.78 18.94
N GLU A 391 4.99 6.10 18.91
CA GLU A 391 6.28 6.76 19.18
C GLU A 391 6.86 6.39 20.56
N SER A 392 5.99 6.04 21.52
CA SER A 392 6.38 5.70 22.89
C SER A 392 6.70 4.23 23.11
N THR A 393 6.61 3.38 22.07
CA THR A 393 6.91 1.94 22.18
C THR A 393 8.39 1.72 22.52
N SER A 394 8.65 1.05 23.65
CA SER A 394 10.01 0.66 24.03
C SER A 394 10.45 -0.57 23.23
N LEU A 395 11.77 -0.73 23.03
CA LEU A 395 12.33 -1.90 22.35
C LEU A 395 12.00 -3.21 23.08
N GLU A 396 11.94 -3.16 24.41
CA GLU A 396 11.52 -4.28 25.26
C GLU A 396 10.06 -4.68 24.99
N HIS A 397 9.14 -3.71 24.87
CA HIS A 397 7.74 -3.98 24.54
C HIS A 397 7.59 -4.51 23.11
N ALA A 398 8.29 -3.89 22.16
CA ALA A 398 8.29 -4.33 20.76
C ALA A 398 8.81 -5.76 20.59
N TRP A 399 9.91 -6.13 21.27
CA TRP A 399 10.43 -7.50 21.27
C TRP A 399 9.49 -8.48 21.98
N THR A 400 8.93 -8.13 23.13
CA THR A 400 7.95 -8.99 23.84
C THR A 400 6.76 -9.29 22.93
N ALA A 401 6.12 -8.26 22.38
CA ALA A 401 4.99 -8.41 21.49
C ALA A 401 5.35 -9.14 20.18
N LEU A 402 6.53 -8.92 19.60
CA LEU A 402 6.98 -9.71 18.45
C LEU A 402 7.06 -11.20 18.80
N VAL A 403 7.71 -11.55 19.91
CA VAL A 403 7.89 -12.96 20.33
C VAL A 403 6.55 -13.63 20.65
N ASP A 404 5.62 -12.91 21.29
CA ASP A 404 4.26 -13.40 21.57
C ASP A 404 3.44 -13.60 20.28
N LEU A 405 3.72 -12.85 19.22
CA LEU A 405 3.03 -12.90 17.92
C LEU A 405 3.81 -13.69 16.83
N MET A 406 4.98 -14.25 17.14
CA MET A 406 5.74 -15.10 16.19
C MET A 406 5.00 -16.42 15.96
N HIS A 407 5.09 -16.95 14.73
CA HIS A 407 4.69 -18.34 14.49
C HIS A 407 5.59 -19.29 15.31
N GLY A 408 4.99 -20.35 15.89
CA GLY A 408 5.67 -21.20 16.89
C GLY A 408 7.00 -21.83 16.44
N HIS A 409 7.21 -22.03 15.14
CA HIS A 409 8.51 -22.43 14.59
C HIS A 409 9.59 -21.35 14.79
N ALA A 410 9.31 -20.12 14.36
CA ALA A 410 10.23 -18.99 14.50
C ALA A 410 10.48 -18.65 15.99
N GLN A 411 9.43 -18.73 16.81
CA GLN A 411 9.54 -18.57 18.27
C GLN A 411 10.48 -19.62 18.90
N ALA A 412 10.35 -20.90 18.50
CA ALA A 412 11.23 -21.96 18.97
C ALA A 412 12.68 -21.80 18.47
N GLU A 413 12.87 -21.42 17.20
CA GLU A 413 14.21 -21.16 16.64
C GLU A 413 14.90 -20.00 17.36
N LEU A 414 14.16 -18.93 17.69
CA LEU A 414 14.66 -17.80 18.47
C LEU A 414 15.16 -18.25 19.85
N PHE A 415 14.37 -19.02 20.60
CA PHE A 415 14.79 -19.51 21.92
C PHE A 415 15.96 -20.52 21.87
N ILE A 416 16.13 -21.26 20.75
CA ILE A 416 17.27 -22.14 20.53
C ILE A 416 18.54 -21.35 20.18
N SER A 417 18.41 -20.29 19.37
CA SER A 417 19.53 -19.46 18.89
C SER A 417 19.99 -18.43 19.92
N CYS A 418 19.06 -17.89 20.71
CA CYS A 418 19.28 -16.82 21.68
C CYS A 418 19.10 -17.35 23.12
N ALA A 419 19.91 -18.36 23.49
CA ALA A 419 19.82 -19.03 24.79
C ALA A 419 20.33 -18.19 25.99
N GLU A 420 20.99 -17.05 25.75
CA GLU A 420 21.39 -16.10 26.80
C GLU A 420 20.43 -14.90 26.83
N PRO A 421 20.00 -14.42 28.02
CA PRO A 421 19.13 -13.25 28.13
C PRO A 421 19.88 -11.96 27.77
N GLY A 422 19.22 -11.05 27.06
CA GLY A 422 19.79 -9.77 26.65
C GLY A 422 20.01 -8.76 27.78
N ASP A 423 20.67 -7.64 27.44
CA ASP A 423 21.16 -6.60 28.38
C ASP A 423 20.08 -5.94 29.26
N GLY A 424 18.79 -6.17 29.02
CA GLY A 424 17.69 -5.70 29.87
C GLY A 424 17.68 -6.32 31.27
N GLY A 425 18.26 -7.51 31.43
CA GLY A 425 18.29 -8.26 32.69
C GLY A 425 16.93 -8.86 33.11
N PRO A 426 16.89 -9.61 34.23
CA PRO A 426 15.63 -10.12 34.77
C PRO A 426 14.78 -8.99 35.37
N LYS A 427 13.49 -8.98 35.01
CA LYS A 427 12.44 -8.14 35.60
C LYS A 427 12.02 -8.65 36.99
#